data_AF-A0A967E322-F1
#
_entry.id   AF-A0A967E322-F1
#
_cell.length_a   1.000
_cell.length_b   1.000
_cell.length_c   1.000
_cell.angle_alpha   90.00
_cell.angle_beta   90.00
_cell.angle_gamma   90.00
#
_symmetry.space_group_name_H-M   'P 1'
#
loop_
_entity.id
_entity.type
_entity.pdbx_description
1 polymer ?
#
loop_
_entity_poly.entity_id
_entity_poly.type
_entity_poly.pdbx_seq_one_letter_code
_entity_poly.pdbx_strand_id
1 'polypeptide(L)'
;MQHTWKVLVLIVVLSLYHDAETAVFAEVDVNGWQQLPELSQIGYMAGVLDVATNLAWFGERIAGNRGLTTQDYWNQNPDSGAFAAAGCPAVQRLPVNQKMAILRKYVTNNPKMWEGPMAIMIIAAFAELCK
;
A
#
# COMPACT_ATOMS: atom_id res chain seq x y z
N MET A 1 -2.22 -10.64 31.45
CA MET A 1 -2.74 -10.97 30.10
C MET A 1 -1.59 -10.80 29.11
N GLN A 2 -1.04 -11.89 28.58
CA GLN A 2 0.04 -11.84 27.60
C GLN A 2 -0.58 -11.56 26.22
N HIS A 3 -0.33 -10.36 25.68
CA HIS A 3 -0.69 -10.05 24.30
C HIS A 3 0.29 -10.78 23.37
N THR A 4 -0.16 -11.86 22.75
CA THR A 4 0.55 -12.52 21.66
C THR A 4 0.51 -11.61 20.44
N TRP A 5 1.58 -10.84 20.24
CA TRP A 5 1.80 -10.06 19.02
C TRP A 5 2.08 -11.02 17.87
N LYS A 6 1.15 -11.14 16.92
CA LYS A 6 1.42 -11.80 15.63
C LYS A 6 2.17 -10.81 14.76
N VAL A 7 3.49 -10.72 14.93
CA VAL A 7 4.36 -10.02 13.98
C VAL A 7 4.55 -10.96 12.79
N LEU A 8 3.79 -10.73 11.73
CA LEU A 8 4.07 -11.36 10.43
C LEU A 8 5.20 -10.55 9.78
N VAL A 9 6.12 -11.23 9.10
CA VAL A 9 7.27 -10.62 8.41
C VAL A 9 6.96 -10.54 6.91
N LEU A 10 7.20 -9.38 6.31
CA LEU A 10 7.01 -9.11 4.87
C LEU A 10 8.12 -9.78 4.06
N ILE A 11 7.76 -10.65 3.11
CA ILE A 11 8.63 -11.10 2.03
C ILE A 11 7.89 -10.85 0.71
N VAL A 12 8.33 -9.84 -0.04
CA VAL A 12 7.89 -9.67 -1.43
C VAL A 12 8.71 -10.63 -2.28
N VAL A 13 8.11 -11.76 -2.67
CA VAL A 13 8.68 -12.64 -3.70
C VAL A 13 8.17 -12.18 -5.06
N LEU A 14 8.93 -11.32 -5.74
CA LEU A 14 8.74 -11.04 -7.15
C LEU A 14 9.23 -12.26 -7.96
N SER A 15 8.36 -13.23 -8.15
CA SER A 15 8.62 -14.34 -9.08
C SER A 15 8.55 -13.80 -10.51
N LEU A 16 9.71 -13.54 -11.12
CA LEU A 16 9.86 -13.18 -12.54
C LEU A 16 9.51 -14.33 -13.52
N TYR A 17 8.86 -15.39 -13.03
CA TYR A 17 8.48 -16.57 -13.80
C TYR A 17 7.05 -16.97 -13.39
N HIS A 18 6.14 -16.96 -14.38
CA HIS A 18 4.70 -17.26 -14.31
C HIS A 18 3.80 -16.15 -13.73
N ASP A 19 3.13 -15.44 -14.65
CA ASP A 19 1.82 -14.75 -14.65
C ASP A 19 0.95 -14.58 -13.37
N ALA A 20 1.52 -14.58 -12.17
CA ALA A 20 0.80 -14.33 -10.92
C ALA A 20 1.60 -13.36 -10.04
N GLU A 21 1.17 -12.10 -10.00
CA GLU A 21 1.64 -11.13 -9.01
C GLU A 21 0.95 -11.42 -7.66
N THR A 22 1.51 -12.31 -6.85
CA THR A 22 1.06 -12.48 -5.45
C THR A 22 1.83 -11.53 -4.53
N ALA A 23 1.16 -10.49 -4.05
CA ALA A 23 1.65 -9.68 -2.93
C ALA A 23 1.22 -10.33 -1.61
N VAL A 24 2.18 -10.66 -0.74
CA VAL A 24 1.93 -11.20 0.60
C VAL A 24 2.22 -10.10 1.61
N PHE A 25 1.23 -9.70 2.40
CA PHE A 25 1.36 -8.63 3.39
C PHE A 25 1.43 -9.19 4.81
N ALA A 26 2.35 -8.66 5.60
CA ALA A 26 2.21 -8.69 7.04
C ALA A 26 1.16 -7.68 7.44
N GLU A 27 -0.07 -8.11 7.67
CA GLU A 27 -1.16 -7.19 7.94
C GLU A 27 -1.30 -6.89 9.43
N VAL A 28 -1.40 -5.61 9.76
CA VAL A 28 -1.95 -5.14 11.03
C VAL A 28 -3.30 -4.49 10.75
N ASP A 29 -4.26 -4.70 11.64
CA ASP A 29 -5.46 -3.87 11.61
C ASP A 29 -5.10 -2.42 11.97
N VAL A 30 -5.98 -1.49 11.62
CA VAL A 30 -5.76 -0.07 11.88
C VAL A 30 -5.68 0.21 13.38
N ASN A 31 -6.44 -0.52 14.21
CA ASN A 31 -6.38 -0.40 15.67
C ASN A 31 -5.04 -0.86 16.26
N GLY A 32 -4.49 -1.98 15.78
CA GLY A 32 -3.18 -2.48 16.15
C GLY A 32 -2.07 -1.55 15.67
N TRP A 33 -2.17 -1.04 14.44
CA TRP A 33 -1.22 -0.04 13.92
C TRP A 33 -1.17 1.22 14.79
N GLN A 34 -2.32 1.75 15.21
CA GLN A 34 -2.41 2.94 16.08
C GLN A 34 -1.70 2.75 17.43
N GLN A 35 -1.58 1.52 17.91
CA GLN A 35 -0.91 1.18 19.19
C GLN A 35 0.60 1.01 19.05
N LEU A 36 1.13 0.95 17.82
CA LEU A 36 2.56 0.81 17.60
C LEU A 36 3.31 2.11 17.95
N PRO A 37 4.60 2.04 18.32
CA PRO A 37 5.47 3.21 18.39
C PRO A 37 5.48 3.98 17.06
N GLU A 38 5.63 5.30 17.10
CA GLU A 38 5.55 6.15 15.92
C GLU A 38 6.51 5.74 14.79
N LEU A 39 7.74 5.34 15.13
CA LEU A 39 8.71 4.84 14.15
C LEU A 39 8.22 3.57 13.43
N SER A 40 7.53 2.66 14.13
CA SER A 40 6.94 1.46 13.54
C SER A 40 5.73 1.79 12.67
N GLN A 41 4.92 2.77 13.07
CA GLN A 41 3.82 3.28 12.25
C GLN A 41 4.32 3.85 10.92
N ILE A 42 5.37 4.68 10.99
CA ILE A 42 6.05 5.27 9.84
C ILE A 42 6.65 4.18 8.95
N GLY A 43 7.34 3.21 9.55
CA GLY A 43 7.95 2.09 8.81
C GLY A 43 6.92 1.27 8.04
N TYR A 44 5.78 0.96 8.68
CA TYR A 44 4.69 0.25 8.03
C TYR A 44 4.12 1.03 6.84
N MET A 45 3.81 2.32 7.04
CA MET A 45 3.34 3.20 5.98
C MET A 45 4.33 3.27 4.82
N ALA A 46 5.62 3.46 5.12
CA ALA A 46 6.67 3.54 4.11
C ALA A 46 6.77 2.24 3.30
N GLY A 47 6.70 1.07 3.96
CA GLY A 47 6.73 -0.23 3.29
C GLY A 47 5.55 -0.42 2.33
N VAL A 48 4.33 -0.08 2.75
CA VAL A 48 3.14 -0.18 1.88
C VAL A 48 3.26 0.75 0.67
N LEU A 49 3.72 1.99 0.87
CA LEU A 49 3.88 2.96 -0.22
C LEU A 49 5.02 2.60 -1.18
N ASP A 50 6.06 1.92 -0.70
CA ASP A 50 7.14 1.40 -1.54
C ASP A 50 6.63 0.26 -2.44
N VAL A 51 5.83 -0.66 -1.90
CA VAL A 51 5.16 -1.69 -2.72
C VAL A 51 4.25 -1.05 -3.76
N ALA A 52 3.41 -0.08 -3.37
CA ALA A 52 2.53 0.63 -4.30
C ALA A 52 3.31 1.30 -5.43
N THR A 53 4.42 1.96 -5.10
CA THR A 53 5.34 2.59 -6.05
C THR A 53 5.92 1.59 -7.03
N ASN A 54 6.41 0.45 -6.54
CA ASN A 54 7.00 -0.58 -7.39
C ASN A 54 5.95 -1.17 -8.32
N LEU A 55 4.76 -1.48 -7.82
CA LEU A 55 3.65 -1.98 -8.64
C LEU A 55 3.27 -0.99 -9.73
N ALA A 56 3.12 0.30 -9.40
CA ALA A 56 2.81 1.34 -10.38
C ALA A 56 3.85 1.37 -11.53
N TRP A 57 5.14 1.36 -11.18
CA TRP A 57 6.23 1.39 -12.16
C TRP A 57 6.30 0.10 -13.00
N PHE A 58 6.18 -1.08 -12.38
CA PHE A 58 6.19 -2.35 -13.10
C PHE A 58 4.99 -2.47 -14.03
N GLY A 59 3.81 -2.06 -13.58
CA GLY A 59 2.59 -2.10 -14.40
C GLY A 59 2.69 -1.23 -15.64
N GLU A 60 3.21 -0.01 -15.53
CA GLU A 60 3.47 0.85 -16.70
C GLU A 60 4.41 0.18 -17.70
N ARG A 61 5.48 -0.45 -17.21
CA ARG A 61 6.46 -1.14 -18.06
C ARG A 61 5.88 -2.37 -18.74
N ILE A 62 5.11 -3.19 -18.01
CA ILE A 62 4.46 -4.39 -18.55
C ILE A 62 3.38 -4.00 -19.56
N ALA A 63 2.57 -2.98 -19.26
CA ALA A 63 1.57 -2.43 -20.17
C ALA A 63 2.21 -2.00 -21.50
N GLY A 64 3.28 -1.21 -21.43
CA GLY A 64 4.03 -0.77 -22.61
C GLY A 64 4.58 -1.93 -23.44
N ASN A 65 5.14 -2.96 -22.80
CA ASN A 65 5.62 -4.17 -23.48
C ASN A 65 4.51 -5.00 -24.14
N ARG A 66 3.27 -4.90 -23.63
CA ARG A 66 2.08 -5.57 -24.18
C ARG A 66 1.28 -4.70 -25.15
N GLY A 67 1.74 -3.47 -25.45
CA GLY A 67 1.00 -2.54 -26.30
C GLY A 67 -0.32 -2.06 -25.69
N LEU A 68 -0.47 -2.15 -24.37
CA LEU A 68 -1.65 -1.73 -23.62
C LEU A 68 -1.42 -0.33 -23.03
N THR A 69 -2.51 0.39 -22.76
CA THR A 69 -2.44 1.51 -21.82
C THR A 69 -2.25 0.97 -20.40
N THR A 70 -1.66 1.77 -19.51
CA THR A 70 -1.54 1.40 -18.08
C THR A 70 -2.92 1.13 -17.46
N GLN A 71 -3.95 1.88 -17.86
CA GLN A 71 -5.32 1.67 -17.39
C GLN A 71 -5.89 0.31 -17.86
N ASP A 72 -5.66 -0.08 -19.12
CA ASP A 72 -6.11 -1.38 -19.62
C ASP A 72 -5.40 -2.53 -18.91
N TYR A 73 -4.11 -2.36 -18.58
CA TYR A 73 -3.37 -3.33 -17.78
C TYR A 73 -3.97 -3.49 -16.38
N TRP A 74 -4.32 -2.40 -15.71
CA TRP A 74 -4.96 -2.46 -14.40
C TRP A 74 -6.38 -2.99 -14.43
N ASN A 75 -7.14 -2.75 -15.50
CA ASN A 75 -8.45 -3.36 -15.70
C ASN A 75 -8.36 -4.89 -15.80
N GLN A 76 -7.24 -5.42 -16.32
CA GLN A 76 -6.96 -6.86 -16.37
C GLN A 76 -6.39 -7.42 -15.06
N ASN A 77 -5.77 -6.57 -14.24
CA ASN A 77 -5.11 -6.93 -12.97
C ASN A 77 -5.62 -6.04 -11.83
N PRO A 78 -6.92 -6.13 -11.47
CA PRO A 78 -7.56 -5.16 -10.59
C PRO A 78 -6.99 -5.15 -9.18
N ASP A 79 -6.55 -6.30 -8.66
CA ASP A 79 -5.96 -6.40 -7.31
C ASP A 79 -4.64 -5.64 -7.24
N SER A 80 -3.71 -5.89 -8.17
CA SER A 80 -2.46 -5.15 -8.28
C SER A 80 -2.70 -3.66 -8.56
N GLY A 81 -3.66 -3.35 -9.43
CA GLY A 81 -4.04 -1.97 -9.77
C GLY A 81 -4.54 -1.18 -8.56
N ALA A 82 -5.32 -1.82 -7.67
CA ALA A 82 -5.79 -1.19 -6.45
C ALA A 82 -4.61 -0.78 -5.54
N PHE A 83 -3.60 -1.64 -5.38
CA PHE A 83 -2.41 -1.30 -4.60
C PHE A 83 -1.50 -0.28 -5.31
N ALA A 84 -1.36 -0.37 -6.64
CA ALA A 84 -0.60 0.57 -7.44
C ALA A 84 -1.18 2.00 -7.42
N ALA A 85 -2.46 2.18 -7.07
CA ALA A 85 -3.16 3.46 -7.11
C ALA A 85 -2.54 4.57 -6.25
N ALA A 86 -1.76 4.22 -5.21
CA ALA A 86 -1.03 5.19 -4.38
C ALA A 86 0.44 5.40 -4.80
N GLY A 87 0.91 4.69 -5.84
CA GLY A 87 2.31 4.63 -6.26
C GLY A 87 2.81 5.79 -7.12
N CYS A 88 2.11 6.93 -7.15
CA CYS A 88 2.46 8.04 -8.03
C CYS A 88 3.59 8.95 -7.47
N PRO A 89 4.28 9.73 -8.34
CA PRO A 89 5.36 10.63 -7.91
C PRO A 89 4.92 11.70 -6.89
N ALA A 90 3.65 12.12 -6.90
CA ALA A 90 3.13 13.09 -5.95
C ALA A 90 3.24 12.57 -4.51
N VAL A 91 2.86 11.30 -4.28
CA VAL A 91 2.97 10.65 -2.97
C VAL A 91 4.43 10.48 -2.57
N GLN A 92 5.30 10.05 -3.48
CA GLN A 92 6.72 9.83 -3.18
C GLN A 92 7.42 11.10 -2.68
N ARG A 93 7.12 12.25 -3.30
CA ARG A 93 7.73 13.56 -2.98
C ARG A 93 7.28 14.14 -1.64
N LEU A 94 6.20 13.62 -1.04
CA LEU A 94 5.74 14.12 0.25
C LEU A 94 6.75 13.77 1.37
N PRO A 95 7.11 14.75 2.21
CA PRO A 95 7.83 14.50 3.45
C PRO A 95 7.08 13.49 4.36
N VAL A 96 7.83 12.68 5.12
CA VAL A 96 7.27 11.64 6.00
C VAL A 96 6.24 12.19 6.99
N ASN A 97 6.51 13.35 7.59
CA ASN A 97 5.59 14.01 8.51
C ASN A 97 4.27 14.43 7.83
N GLN A 98 4.31 14.87 6.58
CA GLN A 98 3.10 15.19 5.81
C GLN A 98 2.32 13.92 5.47
N LYS A 99 3.00 12.84 5.07
CA LYS A 99 2.37 11.53 4.84
C LYS A 99 1.64 11.04 6.10
N MET A 100 2.31 11.08 7.26
CA MET A 100 1.69 10.70 8.53
C MET A 100 0.50 11.59 8.90
N ALA A 101 0.57 12.90 8.66
CA ALA A 101 -0.55 13.80 8.93
C ALA A 101 -1.78 13.48 8.06
N ILE A 102 -1.57 13.22 6.77
CA ILE A 102 -2.62 12.79 5.84
C ILE A 102 -3.23 11.48 6.31
N LEU A 103 -2.39 10.48 6.59
CA LEU A 103 -2.84 9.15 7.01
C LEU A 103 -3.63 9.20 8.32
N ARG A 104 -3.15 9.92 9.33
CA ARG A 104 -3.86 10.10 10.61
C ARG A 104 -5.21 10.77 10.41
N LYS A 105 -5.27 11.85 9.62
CA LYS A 105 -6.55 12.51 9.29
C LYS A 105 -7.51 11.54 8.62
N TYR A 106 -7.02 10.74 7.67
CA TYR A 106 -7.85 9.76 6.97
C TYR A 106 -8.35 8.65 7.91
N VAL A 107 -7.49 8.09 8.76
CA VAL A 107 -7.86 7.09 9.78
C VAL A 107 -8.93 7.62 10.74
N THR A 108 -8.75 8.84 11.26
CA THR A 108 -9.71 9.47 12.18
C THR A 108 -11.07 9.68 11.54
N ASN A 109 -11.11 10.00 10.24
CA ASN A 109 -12.36 10.22 9.52
C ASN A 109 -13.06 8.92 9.09
N ASN A 110 -12.42 7.75 9.25
CA ASN A 110 -12.95 6.47 8.79
C ASN A 110 -12.98 5.41 9.92
N PRO A 111 -13.69 5.65 11.04
CA PRO A 111 -13.72 4.73 12.19
C PRO A 111 -14.30 3.35 11.87
N LYS A 112 -15.21 3.26 10.89
CA LYS A 112 -15.81 2.00 10.44
C LYS A 112 -14.80 0.99 9.85
N MET A 113 -13.60 1.46 9.50
CA MET A 113 -12.54 0.66 8.89
C MET A 113 -11.46 0.25 9.91
N TRP A 114 -11.64 0.53 11.20
CA TRP A 114 -10.58 0.35 12.20
C TRP A 114 -10.20 -1.12 12.49
N GLU A 115 -11.15 -2.03 12.28
CA GLU A 115 -10.93 -3.48 12.33
C GLU A 115 -10.44 -4.05 10.98
N GLY A 116 -10.24 -3.17 9.99
CA GLY A 116 -9.82 -3.55 8.65
C GLY A 116 -8.30 -3.49 8.46
N PRO A 117 -7.81 -3.99 7.30
CA PRO A 117 -6.39 -3.94 6.94
C PRO A 117 -5.85 -2.51 6.88
N MET A 118 -4.78 -2.22 7.63
CA MET A 118 -4.08 -0.94 7.59
C MET A 118 -3.46 -0.66 6.21
N ALA A 119 -3.03 -1.69 5.47
CA ALA A 119 -2.48 -1.50 4.13
C ALA A 119 -3.52 -0.87 3.19
N ILE A 120 -4.77 -1.37 3.21
CA ILE A 120 -5.88 -0.81 2.43
C ILE A 120 -6.18 0.64 2.85
N MET A 121 -6.14 0.91 4.15
CA MET A 121 -6.31 2.26 4.69
C MET A 121 -5.23 3.23 4.16
N ILE A 122 -3.97 2.79 4.10
CA ILE A 122 -2.87 3.58 3.55
C ILE A 122 -3.11 3.85 2.07
N ILE A 123 -3.35 2.82 1.26
CA ILE A 123 -3.59 2.98 -0.17
C ILE A 123 -4.73 3.97 -0.43
N ALA A 124 -5.87 3.81 0.25
CA ALA A 124 -7.02 4.69 0.08
C ALA A 124 -6.74 6.14 0.51
N ALA A 125 -5.92 6.36 1.55
CA ALA A 125 -5.55 7.70 2.00
C ALA A 125 -4.73 8.48 0.98
N PHE A 126 -3.94 7.80 0.16
CA PHE A 126 -3.00 8.42 -0.78
C PHE A 126 -3.44 8.35 -2.26
N ALA A 127 -4.33 7.42 -2.63
CA ALA A 127 -4.77 7.24 -4.01
C ALA A 127 -5.41 8.50 -4.63
N GLU A 128 -6.09 9.33 -3.84
CA GLU A 128 -6.67 10.60 -4.32
C GLU A 128 -5.63 11.61 -4.80
N LEU A 129 -4.38 11.51 -4.34
CA LEU A 129 -3.28 12.37 -4.80
C LEU A 129 -2.71 11.96 -6.16
N CYS A 130 -3.14 10.80 -6.67
CA CYS A 130 -2.67 10.21 -7.91
C CYS A 130 -3.69 10.29 -9.05
N LYS A 131 -4.81 11.00 -8.83
CA LYS A 131 -5.83 11.29 -9.84
C LYS A 131 -5.51 12.55 -10.65
#